data_AF-A0A6N8YYG7-F1
#
_entry.id   AF-A0A6N8YYG7-F1
#
_cell.length_a   1.000
_cell.length_b   1.000
_cell.length_c   1.000
_cell.angle_alpha   90.00
_cell.angle_beta   90.00
_cell.angle_gamma   90.00
#
_symmetry.space_group_name_H-M   'P 1'
#
loop_
_entity.id
_entity.type
_entity.pdbx_description
1 polymer ?
#
loop_
_entity_poly.entity_id
_entity_poly.type
_entity_poly.pdbx_seq_one_letter_code
_entity_poly.pdbx_strand_id
1 'polypeptide(L)' 'MEFIRRLRRLGFEGPSPGRRHERMNYQGRRMILPSNGEYSLTQLRMLIRQVEERIGREITVEEWNSLN' A
#
# COMPACT_ATOMS: atom_id res chain seq x y z
N MET A 1 -10.47 2.44 1.95
CA MET A 1 -9.43 3.24 1.28
C MET A 1 -9.06 2.62 -0.04
N GLU A 2 -8.99 3.43 -1.10
CA GLU A 2 -8.63 2.97 -2.45
C GLU A 2 -7.21 2.39 -2.51
N PHE A 3 -6.25 3.02 -1.82
CA PHE A 3 -4.88 2.53 -1.71
C PHE A 3 -4.78 1.09 -1.19
N ILE A 4 -5.51 0.77 -0.11
CA ILE A 4 -5.52 -0.58 0.49
C ILE A 4 -6.09 -1.61 -0.49
N ARG A 5 -7.10 -1.25 -1.29
CA ARG A 5 -7.67 -2.16 -2.31
C ARG A 5 -6.63 -2.50 -3.36
N ARG A 6 -5.89 -1.50 -3.84
CA ARG A 6 -4.80 -1.69 -4.81
C ARG A 6 -3.69 -2.58 -4.25
N LEU A 7 -3.29 -2.38 -2.98
CA LEU A 7 -2.31 -3.25 -2.32
C LEU A 7 -2.77 -4.70 -2.22
N ARG A 8 -4.06 -4.95 -1.96
CA ARG A 8 -4.60 -6.31 -1.95
C ARG A 8 -4.48 -6.98 -3.33
N ARG A 9 -4.70 -6.24 -4.42
CA ARG A 9 -4.50 -6.74 -5.79
C ARG A 9 -3.04 -7.03 -6.11
N LEU A 10 -2.11 -6.32 -5.46
CA LEU A 10 -0.66 -6.58 -5.54
C LEU A 10 -0.18 -7.74 -4.65
N GLY A 11 -1.09 -8.43 -3.95
CA GLY A 11 -0.76 -9.58 -3.09
C GLY A 11 -0.42 -9.23 -1.65
N PHE A 12 -0.74 -8.02 -1.18
CA PHE A 12 -0.65 -7.69 0.25
C PHE A 12 -1.86 -8.25 1.01
N GLU A 13 -1.59 -8.86 2.16
CA GLU A 13 -2.60 -9.42 3.06
C GLU A 13 -3.00 -8.41 4.15
N GLY A 14 -4.27 -8.41 4.54
CA GLY A 14 -4.85 -7.49 5.54
C GLY A 14 -5.95 -6.58 4.97
N PRO A 15 -6.23 -5.43 5.61
CA PRO A 15 -5.53 -4.89 6.77
C PRO A 15 -5.89 -5.63 8.08
N SER A 16 -4.93 -5.77 8.99
CA SER A 16 -5.19 -6.26 10.36
C SER A 16 -5.75 -5.13 11.23
N PRO A 17 -6.79 -5.38 12.06
CA PRO A 17 -7.44 -4.33 12.84
C PRO A 17 -6.45 -3.63 13.79
N GLY A 18 -6.34 -2.30 13.63
CA GLY A 18 -5.52 -1.43 14.47
C GLY A 18 -6.24 -0.12 14.76
N ARG A 19 -6.04 0.44 15.96
CA ARG A 19 -6.76 1.65 16.42
C ARG A 19 -6.31 2.98 15.77
N ARG A 20 -5.12 3.02 15.14
CA ARG A 20 -4.51 4.26 14.57
C ARG A 20 -3.69 4.04 13.29
N HIS A 21 -3.44 2.80 12.92
CA HIS A 21 -2.65 2.45 11.75
C HIS A 21 -3.18 1.14 11.19
N GLU A 22 -3.34 1.09 9.88
CA GLU A 22 -3.65 -0.14 9.17
C GLU A 22 -2.34 -0.91 8.99
N ARG A 23 -2.39 -2.24 9.10
CA ARG A 23 -1.21 -3.10 8.94
C ARG A 23 -1.46 -4.09 7.83
N MET A 24 -0.56 -4.15 6.86
CA MET A 24 -0.60 -5.14 5.79
C MET A 24 0.67 -5.99 5.81
N ASN A 25 0.59 -7.23 5.35
CA ASN A 25 1.74 -8.13 5.25
C ASN A 25 2.00 -8.45 3.77
N TYR A 26 3.27 -8.52 3.38
CA TYR A 26 3.69 -9.00 2.07
C TYR A 26 4.85 -9.96 2.26
N GLN A 27 4.69 -11.22 1.86
CA GLN A 27 5.71 -12.27 2.00
C GLN A 27 6.35 -12.33 3.40
N GLY A 28 5.52 -12.27 4.45
CA GLY A 28 5.98 -12.28 5.85
C GLY A 28 6.56 -10.96 6.39
N ARG A 29 6.67 -9.92 5.56
CA ARG A 29 7.13 -8.58 5.97
C ARG A 29 5.94 -7.64 6.21
N ARG A 30 5.85 -7.07 7.40
CA ARG A 30 4.77 -6.15 7.79
C ARG A 30 5.01 -4.72 7.31
N MET A 31 4.02 -4.10 6.70
CA MET A 31 3.95 -2.68 6.31
C MET A 31 2.93 -1.97 7.20
N ILE A 32 3.29 -0.78 7.69
CA ILE A 32 2.40 0.08 8.48
C ILE A 32 1.88 1.17 7.56
N LEU A 33 0.56 1.28 7.46
CA LEU A 33 -0.13 2.29 6.69
C LEU A 33 -0.78 3.31 7.63
N PRO A 34 -0.64 4.60 7.37
CA PRO A 34 -1.39 5.64 8.06
C PRO A 34 -2.90 5.44 7.87
N SER A 35 -3.69 5.61 8.94
CA SER A 35 -5.15 5.43 8.91
C SER A 35 -5.91 6.73 8.58
N ASN A 36 -5.23 7.77 8.09
CA ASN A 36 -5.86 9.04 7.71
C ASN A 36 -6.72 8.85 6.44
N GLY A 37 -7.87 9.53 6.42
CA GLY A 37 -8.90 9.55 5.35
C GLY A 37 -8.36 9.80 3.95
N GLU A 38 -7.32 10.62 3.86
CA GLU A 38 -6.69 11.05 2.61
C GLU A 38 -5.18 11.15 2.79
N TYR A 39 -4.44 10.75 1.76
CA TYR A 39 -2.99 10.89 1.72
C TYR A 39 -2.62 12.15 0.93
N SER A 40 -1.66 12.92 1.44
CA SER A 40 -1.05 13.98 0.63
C SER A 40 -0.28 13.35 -0.54
N LEU A 41 -0.02 14.12 -1.61
CA LEU A 41 0.77 13.65 -2.75
C LEU A 41 2.16 13.16 -2.32
N THR A 42 2.81 13.87 -1.40
CA THR A 42 4.12 13.49 -0.84
C THR A 42 4.02 12.15 -0.10
N GLN A 43 3.00 11.99 0.74
CA GLN A 43 2.79 10.76 1.49
C GLN A 43 2.50 9.57 0.56
N LEU A 44 1.66 9.78 -0.46
CA LEU A 44 1.34 8.74 -1.44
C LEU A 44 2.58 8.29 -2.20
N ARG A 45 3.43 9.22 -2.67
CA ARG A 45 4.70 8.90 -3.34
C ARG A 45 5.63 8.08 -2.44
N MET A 46 5.74 8.45 -1.17
CA MET A 46 6.55 7.71 -0.20
C MET A 46 6.01 6.29 0.05
N LEU A 47 4.69 6.12 0.09
CA LEU A 47 4.07 4.81 0.28
C LEU A 47 4.24 3.92 -0.95
N ILE A 48 4.09 4.45 -2.16
CA ILE A 48 4.31 3.71 -3.41
C ILE A 48 5.75 3.22 -3.48
N ARG A 49 6.73 4.09 -3.20
CA ARG A 49 8.15 3.70 -3.19
C ARG A 49 8.44 2.57 -2.21
N GLN A 50 7.85 2.61 -1.01
CA GLN A 50 7.99 1.50 -0.04
C GLN A 50 7.35 0.20 -0.52
N VAL A 51 6.28 0.27 -1.32
CA VAL A 51 5.65 -0.89 -1.93
C VAL A 51 6.60 -1.47 -2.99
N GLU A 52 7.14 -0.63 -3.87
CA GLU A 52 8.11 -1.01 -4.91
C GLU A 52 9.34 -1.70 -4.31
N GLU A 53 9.92 -1.11 -3.25
CA GLU A 53 11.03 -1.70 -2.50
C GLU A 53 10.69 -3.07 -1.88
N ARG A 54 9.42 -3.29 -1.49
CA ARG A 54 8.97 -4.57 -0.92
C ARG A 54 8.70 -5.63 -1.96
N ILE A 55 8.11 -5.27 -3.08
CA ILE A 55 7.85 -6.20 -4.19
C ILE A 55 9.09 -6.45 -5.04
N GLY A 56 10.12 -5.62 -4.91
CA GLY A 56 11.39 -5.74 -5.63
C GLY A 56 11.30 -5.31 -7.10
N ARG A 57 10.32 -4.48 -7.46
CA ARG A 57 10.14 -3.91 -8.80
C ARG A 57 9.37 -2.60 -8.74
N GLU A 58 9.54 -1.78 -9.76
CA GLU A 58 8.74 -0.57 -9.95
C GLU A 58 7.30 -0.92 -10.39
N ILE A 59 6.35 -0.05 -10.04
CA ILE A 59 4.96 -0.13 -10.48
C ILE A 59 4.74 0.98 -11.50
N THR A 60 4.42 0.63 -12.73
CA THR A 60 4.16 1.64 -13.75
C THR A 60 2.85 2.37 -13.48
N VAL A 61 2.68 3.56 -14.06
CA VAL A 61 1.43 4.33 -13.94
C VAL A 61 0.25 3.53 -14.52
N GLU A 62 0.47 2.82 -15.62
CA GLU A 62 -0.53 1.97 -16.27
C GLU A 62 -0.96 0.82 -15.37
N GLU A 63 0.02 0.11 -14.78
CA GLU A 63 -0.27 -0.95 -13.83
C GLU A 63 -1.04 -0.40 -12.64
N TRP A 64 -0.55 0.69 -12.03
CA TRP A 64 -1.19 1.32 -10.88
C TRP A 64 -2.65 1.72 -11.15
N ASN A 65 -2.94 2.19 -12.36
CA ASN A 65 -4.29 2.56 -12.79
C ASN A 65 -5.17 1.34 -13.07
N SER A 66 -4.60 0.20 -13.48
CA SER A 66 -5.33 -1.07 -13.65
C SER A 66 -5.75 -1.72 -12.33
N LEU A 67 -5.12 -1.33 -11.21
CA LEU A 67 -5.45 -1.82 -9.87
C LEU A 67 -6.67 -1.15 -9.23
N ASN A 68 -7.24 -0.13 -9.88
CA ASN A 68 -8.44 0.59 -9.42
C ASN A 68 -9.69 -0.32 -9.46
#